data_AF-A0A820UBZ0-F1
#
_entry.id   AF-A0A820UBZ0-F1
#
_cell.length_a   1.000
_cell.length_b   1.000
_cell.length_c   1.000
_cell.angle_alpha   90.00
_cell.angle_beta   90.00
_cell.angle_gamma   90.00
#
_symmetry.space_group_name_H-M   'P 1'
#
loop_
_entity.id
_entity.type
_entity.pdbx_description
1 polymer ?
#
loop_
_entity_poly.entity_id
_entity_poly.type
_entity_poly.pdbx_seq_one_letter_code
_entity_poly.pdbx_strand_id
1 'polypeptide(L)'
;VRWNSTFKMVNRLIKRRGMVDAMFTKRDWKGLTATQEMKIRSLAFNYDDWELLDALRDCLDPFDRVTTILSGDYPTQSMSYYAVQTLKDSVQQTFHLSHYHAMITTSLKYQCEYYLDSFLPPAQKLGMKVAAFLDPLFHGDLILNKDDYETAKRVVLDNMQRMDSTGSNIPVTSS
;
A
#
# COMPACT_ATOMS: atom_id res chain seq x y z
N VAL A 1 9.48 -10.94 3.02
CA VAL A 1 8.51 -10.24 3.90
C VAL A 1 9.25 -9.28 4.83
N ARG A 2 9.52 -8.04 4.41
CA ARG A 2 10.30 -7.09 5.25
C ARG A 2 9.59 -5.76 5.54
N TRP A 3 8.62 -5.36 4.72
CA TRP A 3 8.05 -4.01 4.74
C TRP A 3 6.64 -3.92 5.38
N ASN A 4 5.98 -5.05 5.66
CA ASN A 4 4.61 -5.09 6.23
C ASN A 4 4.56 -5.78 7.60
N SER A 5 5.66 -5.74 8.37
CA SER A 5 5.75 -6.43 9.67
C SER A 5 4.70 -5.91 10.65
N THR A 6 4.49 -4.60 10.72
CA THR A 6 3.51 -3.96 11.60
C THR A 6 2.10 -4.45 11.31
N PHE A 7 1.64 -4.37 10.06
CA PHE A 7 0.32 -4.86 9.68
C PHE A 7 0.14 -6.33 10.03
N LYS A 8 1.11 -7.19 9.66
CA LYS A 8 1.03 -8.63 9.92
C LYS A 8 1.01 -8.95 11.42
N MET A 9 1.75 -8.22 12.22
CA MET A 9 1.76 -8.36 13.67
C MET A 9 0.42 -7.97 14.28
N VAL A 10 -0.08 -6.76 13.97
CA VAL A 10 -1.34 -6.23 14.48
C VAL A 10 -2.52 -7.11 14.07
N ASN A 11 -2.60 -7.48 12.80
CA ASN A 11 -3.65 -8.36 12.28
C ASN A 11 -3.65 -9.73 12.99
N ARG A 12 -2.48 -10.32 13.25
CA ARG A 12 -2.38 -11.58 14.01
C ARG A 12 -2.81 -11.42 15.46
N LEU A 13 -2.47 -10.30 16.10
CA LEU A 13 -2.86 -10.01 17.47
C LEU A 13 -4.38 -9.90 17.58
N ILE A 14 -5.01 -9.12 16.71
CA ILE A 14 -6.47 -8.94 16.67
C ILE A 14 -7.19 -10.28 16.42
N LYS A 15 -6.71 -11.10 15.47
CA LYS A 15 -7.26 -12.45 15.22
C LYS A 15 -7.22 -13.36 16.45
N ARG A 16 -6.36 -13.06 17.44
CA ARG A 16 -6.21 -13.80 18.69
C ARG A 16 -6.79 -13.06 19.90
N ARG A 17 -7.54 -11.97 19.70
CA ARG A 17 -8.13 -11.12 20.76
C ARG A 17 -8.78 -11.94 21.88
N GLY A 18 -9.67 -12.87 21.53
CA GLY A 18 -10.32 -13.72 22.54
C GLY A 18 -9.37 -14.58 23.38
N MET A 19 -8.24 -15.03 22.81
CA MET A 19 -7.20 -15.75 23.57
C MET A 19 -6.42 -14.80 24.47
N VAL A 20 -6.08 -13.61 23.97
CA VAL A 20 -5.38 -12.57 24.75
C VAL A 20 -6.24 -12.16 25.94
N ASP A 21 -7.51 -11.83 25.71
CA ASP A 21 -8.45 -11.43 26.77
C ASP A 21 -8.66 -12.56 27.78
N ALA A 22 -8.74 -13.82 27.32
CA ALA A 22 -8.84 -14.98 28.19
C ALA A 22 -7.60 -15.18 29.08
N MET A 23 -6.40 -14.86 28.60
CA MET A 23 -5.18 -14.94 29.41
C MET A 23 -5.25 -14.02 30.63
N PHE A 24 -5.85 -12.84 30.50
CA PHE A 24 -5.96 -11.88 31.61
C PHE A 24 -7.20 -12.07 32.48
N THR A 25 -8.26 -12.69 31.96
CA THR A 25 -9.56 -12.79 32.67
C THR A 25 -9.83 -14.16 33.28
N LYS A 26 -9.40 -15.26 32.64
CA LYS A 26 -9.80 -16.64 32.99
C LYS A 26 -8.69 -17.47 33.62
N ARG A 27 -7.47 -16.95 33.73
CA ARG A 27 -6.35 -17.71 34.25
C ARG A 27 -6.36 -17.67 35.77
N ASP A 28 -6.36 -18.86 36.39
CA ASP A 28 -6.15 -19.00 37.82
C ASP A 28 -4.66 -18.81 38.12
N TRP A 29 -4.30 -17.63 38.61
CA TRP A 29 -2.92 -17.22 38.84
C TRP A 29 -2.41 -17.71 40.20
N LYS A 30 -2.44 -19.03 40.40
CA LYS A 30 -1.98 -19.67 41.64
C LYS A 30 -0.57 -19.21 42.01
N GLY A 31 -0.41 -18.74 43.25
CA GLY A 31 0.87 -18.29 43.78
C GLY A 31 1.19 -16.80 43.58
N LEU A 32 0.29 -16.02 42.96
CA LEU A 32 0.41 -14.56 42.94
C LEU A 32 -0.29 -13.90 44.14
N THR A 33 0.29 -12.80 44.60
CA THR A 33 -0.38 -11.88 45.54
C THR A 33 -1.46 -11.07 44.83
N ALA A 34 -2.45 -10.56 45.57
CA ALA A 34 -3.51 -9.71 45.03
C ALA A 34 -2.97 -8.49 44.25
N THR A 35 -1.89 -7.87 44.75
CA THR A 35 -1.24 -6.73 44.08
C THR A 35 -0.62 -7.12 42.73
N GLN A 36 -0.03 -8.31 42.63
CA GLN A 36 0.53 -8.80 41.37
C GLN A 36 -0.57 -9.17 40.38
N GLU A 37 -1.66 -9.78 40.84
CA GLU A 37 -2.81 -10.09 40.00
C GLU A 37 -3.45 -8.81 39.44
N MET A 38 -3.66 -7.79 40.28
CA MET A 38 -4.18 -6.50 39.85
C MET A 38 -3.28 -5.84 38.80
N LYS A 39 -1.95 -5.87 39.00
CA LYS A 39 -0.98 -5.36 38.01
C LYS A 39 -1.05 -6.09 36.67
N ILE A 40 -1.21 -7.42 36.68
CA ILE A 40 -1.33 -8.19 35.44
C ILE A 40 -2.63 -7.87 34.73
N ARG A 41 -3.74 -7.77 35.46
CA ARG A 41 -5.05 -7.39 34.89
C ARG A 41 -5.01 -5.98 34.30
N SER A 42 -4.27 -5.04 34.89
CA SER A 42 -4.11 -3.69 34.33
C SER A 42 -3.27 -3.63 33.04
N LEU A 43 -2.57 -4.70 32.68
CA LEU A 43 -1.88 -4.82 31.39
C LEU A 43 -2.80 -5.34 30.26
N ALA A 44 -4.02 -5.75 30.59
CA ALA A 44 -4.98 -6.16 29.58
C ALA A 44 -5.36 -4.94 28.72
N PHE A 45 -5.42 -5.15 27.41
CA PHE A 45 -5.91 -4.12 26.50
C PHE A 45 -7.36 -3.76 26.83
N ASN A 46 -7.61 -2.46 26.97
CA ASN A 46 -8.94 -1.93 27.15
C ASN A 46 -9.64 -1.74 25.79
N TYR A 47 -10.87 -1.20 25.80
CA TYR A 47 -11.63 -0.97 24.58
C TYR A 47 -10.89 -0.03 23.60
N ASP A 48 -10.36 1.09 24.11
CA ASP A 48 -9.66 2.10 23.31
C ASP A 48 -8.39 1.54 22.67
N ASP A 49 -7.63 0.71 23.39
CA ASP A 49 -6.44 0.04 22.87
C ASP A 49 -6.78 -0.86 21.67
N TRP A 50 -7.87 -1.62 21.80
CA TRP A 50 -8.33 -2.48 20.71
C TRP A 50 -8.87 -1.68 19.53
N GLU A 51 -9.59 -0.59 19.79
CA GLU A 51 -10.09 0.32 18.74
C GLU A 51 -8.94 0.98 17.98
N LEU A 52 -7.87 1.37 18.67
CA LEU A 52 -6.64 1.86 18.05
C LEU A 52 -5.98 0.79 17.18
N LEU A 53 -5.89 -0.45 17.67
CA LEU A 53 -5.31 -1.56 16.89
C LEU A 53 -6.14 -1.88 15.65
N ASP A 54 -7.47 -1.89 15.77
CA ASP A 54 -8.39 -2.08 14.64
C ASP A 54 -8.21 -0.95 13.61
N ALA A 55 -8.17 0.32 14.06
CA ALA A 55 -7.93 1.46 13.19
C ALA A 55 -6.58 1.37 12.47
N LEU A 56 -5.52 0.96 13.17
CA LEU A 56 -4.20 0.77 12.58
C LEU A 56 -4.18 -0.37 11.56
N ARG A 57 -4.86 -1.49 11.83
CA ARG A 57 -5.00 -2.59 10.87
C ARG A 57 -5.69 -2.09 9.61
N ASP A 58 -6.82 -1.41 9.76
CA ASP A 58 -7.67 -1.01 8.63
C ASP A 58 -7.01 0.05 7.76
N CYS A 59 -6.30 1.00 8.37
CA CYS A 59 -5.53 2.00 7.62
C CYS A 59 -4.31 1.40 6.88
N LEU A 60 -3.73 0.31 7.39
CA LEU A 60 -2.56 -0.34 6.78
C LEU A 60 -2.92 -1.45 5.77
N ASP A 61 -4.15 -1.97 5.78
CA ASP A 61 -4.59 -3.05 4.89
C ASP A 61 -4.42 -2.71 3.39
N PRO A 62 -4.76 -1.50 2.89
CA PRO A 62 -4.52 -1.14 1.50
C PRO A 62 -3.04 -1.25 1.09
N PHE A 63 -2.13 -0.88 2.00
CA PHE A 63 -0.69 -0.94 1.79
C PHE A 63 -0.19 -2.39 1.73
N ASP A 64 -0.65 -3.27 2.62
CA ASP A 64 -0.28 -4.69 2.58
C ASP A 64 -0.80 -5.37 1.30
N ARG A 65 -2.01 -5.04 0.84
CA ARG A 65 -2.56 -5.55 -0.43
C ARG A 65 -1.75 -5.10 -1.63
N VAL A 66 -1.49 -3.80 -1.76
CA VAL A 66 -0.72 -3.23 -2.88
C VAL A 66 0.69 -3.79 -2.92
N THR A 67 1.38 -3.80 -1.78
CA THR A 67 2.74 -4.34 -1.73
C THR A 67 2.75 -5.85 -2.04
N THR A 68 1.76 -6.62 -1.57
CA THR A 68 1.67 -8.05 -1.89
C THR A 68 1.48 -8.28 -3.39
N ILE A 69 0.62 -7.50 -4.05
CA ILE A 69 0.41 -7.59 -5.50
C ILE A 69 1.70 -7.23 -6.26
N LEU A 70 2.32 -6.09 -5.93
CA LEU A 70 3.52 -5.61 -6.63
C LEU A 70 4.76 -6.46 -6.37
N SER A 71 4.77 -7.28 -5.31
CA SER A 71 5.87 -8.20 -4.98
C SER A 71 5.74 -9.57 -5.65
N GLY A 72 4.76 -9.78 -6.54
CA GLY A 72 4.54 -11.06 -7.19
C GLY A 72 5.63 -11.42 -8.22
N ASP A 73 5.74 -12.71 -8.55
CA ASP A 73 6.69 -13.25 -9.54
C ASP A 73 6.19 -13.08 -10.99
N TYR A 74 5.38 -12.07 -11.26
CA TYR A 74 4.80 -11.75 -12.57
C TYR A 74 5.10 -10.28 -12.93
N PRO A 75 4.93 -9.86 -14.20
CA PRO A 75 5.11 -8.45 -14.57
C PRO A 75 4.16 -7.55 -13.77
N THR A 76 4.71 -6.73 -12.87
CA THR A 76 3.93 -5.83 -11.99
C THR A 76 4.08 -4.35 -12.36
N GLN A 77 4.96 -4.02 -13.30
CA GLN A 77 5.28 -2.64 -13.66
C GLN A 77 4.06 -1.89 -14.22
N SER A 78 3.20 -2.54 -15.00
CA SER A 78 1.95 -1.94 -15.50
C SER A 78 0.93 -1.66 -14.38
N MET A 79 0.97 -2.44 -13.30
CA MET A 79 0.08 -2.29 -12.14
C MET A 79 0.53 -1.17 -11.19
N SER A 80 1.80 -0.77 -11.26
CA SER A 80 2.40 0.20 -10.33
C SER A 80 1.67 1.54 -10.28
N TYR A 81 1.20 2.04 -11.43
CA TYR A 81 0.41 3.27 -11.51
C TYR A 81 -0.90 3.13 -10.73
N TYR A 82 -1.66 2.08 -11.02
CA TYR A 82 -2.95 1.81 -10.36
C TYR A 82 -2.79 1.58 -8.86
N ALA A 83 -1.75 0.85 -8.46
CA ALA A 83 -1.39 0.66 -7.07
C ALA A 83 -1.18 1.99 -6.33
N VAL A 84 -0.45 2.94 -6.93
CA VAL A 84 -0.24 4.25 -6.32
C VAL A 84 -1.54 5.05 -6.22
N GLN A 85 -2.39 5.03 -7.25
CA GLN A 85 -3.69 5.71 -7.19
C GLN A 85 -4.59 5.11 -6.11
N THR A 86 -4.65 3.78 -6.02
CA THR A 86 -5.40 3.07 -4.96
C THR A 86 -4.96 3.51 -3.56
N LEU A 87 -3.65 3.66 -3.34
CA LEU A 87 -3.13 4.16 -2.06
C LEU A 87 -3.53 5.62 -1.81
N LYS A 88 -3.42 6.49 -2.82
CA LYS A 88 -3.87 7.89 -2.72
C LYS A 88 -5.34 7.99 -2.34
N ASP A 89 -6.19 7.24 -3.03
CA ASP A 89 -7.63 7.21 -2.76
C ASP A 89 -7.92 6.71 -1.35
N SER A 90 -7.19 5.67 -0.90
CA SER A 90 -7.39 5.10 0.45
C SER A 90 -7.08 6.07 1.59
N VAL A 91 -6.12 6.97 1.41
CA VAL A 91 -5.74 7.97 2.44
C VAL A 91 -6.48 9.29 2.31
N GLN A 92 -7.21 9.50 1.20
CA GLN A 92 -8.04 10.70 0.97
C GLN A 92 -9.48 10.54 1.47
N GLN A 93 -9.88 9.36 1.93
CA GLN A 93 -11.21 9.12 2.46
C GLN A 93 -11.49 10.02 3.68
N THR A 94 -12.59 10.77 3.60
CA THR A 94 -13.01 11.77 4.61
C THR A 94 -13.90 11.19 5.71
N PHE A 95 -14.41 9.96 5.52
CA PHE A 95 -15.21 9.28 6.52
C PHE A 95 -14.32 8.42 7.42
N HIS A 96 -14.28 8.76 8.70
CA HIS A 96 -13.51 8.04 9.70
C HIS A 96 -14.45 7.34 10.69
N LEU A 97 -14.22 6.05 10.91
CA LEU A 97 -15.00 5.24 11.84
C LEU A 97 -14.74 5.61 13.31
N SER A 98 -13.55 6.13 13.62
CA SER A 98 -13.18 6.60 14.96
C SER A 98 -12.14 7.72 14.93
N HIS A 99 -11.89 8.35 16.07
CA HIS A 99 -10.83 9.36 16.22
C HIS A 99 -9.44 8.80 15.86
N TYR A 100 -9.16 7.55 16.20
CA TYR A 100 -7.90 6.88 15.85
C TYR A 100 -7.75 6.71 14.34
N HIS A 101 -8.83 6.38 13.62
CA HIS A 101 -8.80 6.36 12.15
C HIS A 101 -8.44 7.74 11.60
N ALA A 102 -9.09 8.80 12.07
CA ALA A 102 -8.81 10.16 11.62
C ALA A 102 -7.33 10.55 11.83
N MET A 103 -6.77 10.24 13.01
CA MET A 103 -5.36 10.52 13.31
C MET A 103 -4.41 9.75 12.39
N ILE A 104 -4.61 8.44 12.25
CA ILE A 104 -3.73 7.57 11.46
C ILE A 104 -3.84 7.90 9.97
N THR A 105 -5.04 8.06 9.44
CA THR A 105 -5.25 8.45 8.04
C THR A 105 -4.62 9.80 7.73
N THR A 106 -4.75 10.78 8.63
CA THR A 106 -4.08 12.09 8.47
C THR A 106 -2.56 11.95 8.42
N SER A 107 -1.98 11.15 9.33
CA SER A 107 -0.54 10.89 9.32
C SER A 107 -0.09 10.19 8.02
N LEU A 108 -0.81 9.16 7.60
CA LEU A 108 -0.53 8.42 6.36
C LEU A 108 -0.65 9.31 5.13
N LYS A 109 -1.66 10.20 5.07
CA LYS A 109 -1.84 11.15 3.98
C LYS A 109 -0.58 12.01 3.79
N TYR A 110 -0.07 12.62 4.85
CA TYR A 110 1.14 13.44 4.78
C TYR A 110 2.36 12.63 4.33
N GLN A 111 2.51 11.39 4.82
CA GLN A 111 3.60 10.52 4.39
C GLN A 111 3.46 10.11 2.92
N CYS A 112 2.25 9.75 2.47
CA CYS A 112 1.97 9.41 1.08
C CYS A 112 2.25 10.60 0.15
N GLU A 113 1.77 11.80 0.48
CA GLU A 113 2.06 13.01 -0.30
C GLU A 113 3.57 13.28 -0.37
N TYR A 114 4.28 13.20 0.75
CA TYR A 114 5.73 13.38 0.77
C TYR A 114 6.46 12.38 -0.13
N TYR A 115 6.21 11.07 0.03
CA TYR A 115 6.92 10.06 -0.75
C TYR A 115 6.51 10.05 -2.22
N LEU A 116 5.21 10.18 -2.51
CA LEU A 116 4.71 10.10 -3.88
C LEU A 116 5.00 11.38 -4.67
N ASP A 117 4.94 12.55 -4.05
CA ASP A 117 5.10 13.80 -4.78
C ASP A 117 6.55 14.28 -4.78
N SER A 118 7.26 14.14 -3.65
CA SER A 118 8.62 14.68 -3.48
C SER A 118 9.74 13.65 -3.68
N PHE A 119 9.55 12.40 -3.24
CA PHE A 119 10.61 11.38 -3.29
C PHE A 119 10.60 10.57 -4.60
N LEU A 120 9.43 10.27 -5.15
CA LEU A 120 9.30 9.49 -6.38
C LEU A 120 9.78 10.31 -7.60
N PRO A 121 10.83 9.88 -8.32
CA PRO A 121 11.37 10.65 -9.44
C PRO A 121 10.36 10.84 -10.58
N PRO A 122 10.35 11.99 -11.28
CA PRO A 122 9.46 12.23 -12.41
C PRO A 122 9.57 11.18 -13.52
N ALA A 123 10.78 10.69 -13.79
CA ALA A 123 11.02 9.63 -14.77
C ALA A 123 10.35 8.30 -14.38
N GLN A 124 10.35 7.95 -13.08
CA GLN A 124 9.65 6.77 -12.59
C GLN A 124 8.14 6.95 -12.71
N LYS A 125 7.60 8.11 -12.31
CA LYS A 125 6.16 8.43 -12.50
C LYS A 125 5.73 8.27 -13.95
N LEU A 126 6.53 8.77 -14.89
CA LEU A 126 6.27 8.62 -16.31
C LEU A 126 6.35 7.17 -16.76
N GLY A 127 7.38 6.43 -16.33
CA GLY A 127 7.55 5.01 -16.65
C GLY A 127 6.37 4.15 -16.16
N MET A 128 5.79 4.47 -15.00
CA MET A 128 4.59 3.81 -14.49
C MET A 128 3.38 4.07 -15.40
N LYS A 129 3.17 5.32 -15.85
CA LYS A 129 2.09 5.68 -16.79
C LYS A 129 2.25 4.97 -18.13
N VAL A 130 3.46 4.95 -18.68
CA VAL A 130 3.77 4.27 -19.95
C VAL A 130 3.57 2.76 -19.82
N ALA A 131 4.03 2.15 -18.72
CA ALA A 131 3.83 0.72 -18.50
C ALA A 131 2.34 0.37 -18.39
N ALA A 132 1.54 1.17 -17.69
CA ALA A 132 0.09 0.99 -17.64
C ALA A 132 -0.55 1.18 -19.03
N PHE A 133 -0.11 2.17 -19.81
CA PHE A 133 -0.58 2.40 -21.18
C PHE A 133 -0.21 1.27 -22.14
N LEU A 134 0.88 0.54 -21.92
CA LEU A 134 1.26 -0.58 -22.79
C LEU A 134 0.54 -1.88 -22.44
N ASP A 135 -0.18 -1.93 -21.33
CA ASP A 135 -0.88 -3.11 -20.87
C ASP A 135 -2.39 -3.02 -21.19
N PRO A 136 -2.90 -3.85 -22.14
CA PRO A 136 -4.29 -3.80 -22.58
C PRO A 136 -5.31 -4.02 -21.45
N LEU A 137 -4.92 -4.69 -20.37
CA LEU A 137 -5.79 -4.90 -19.21
C LEU A 137 -6.14 -3.59 -18.51
N PHE A 138 -5.33 -2.54 -18.70
CA PHE A 138 -5.45 -1.25 -18.04
C PHE A 138 -5.95 -0.14 -18.97
N HIS A 139 -6.42 -0.47 -20.18
CA HIS A 139 -6.98 0.48 -21.16
C HIS A 139 -8.44 0.89 -20.90
N GLY A 140 -9.08 0.34 -19.86
CA GLY A 140 -10.44 0.75 -19.47
C GLY A 140 -10.48 2.14 -18.84
N ASP A 141 -11.66 2.78 -18.90
CA ASP A 141 -11.94 4.19 -18.53
C ASP A 141 -11.58 4.61 -17.08
N LEU A 142 -11.07 3.70 -16.25
CA LEU A 142 -10.96 3.88 -14.80
C LEU A 142 -9.52 3.93 -14.28
N ILE A 143 -8.51 3.70 -15.13
CA ILE A 143 -7.14 3.49 -14.62
C ILE A 143 -6.25 4.68 -14.95
N LEU A 144 -6.07 5.03 -16.23
CA LEU A 144 -5.40 6.28 -16.59
C LEU A 144 -6.45 7.36 -16.80
N ASN A 145 -6.30 8.50 -16.11
CA ASN A 145 -7.06 9.68 -16.51
C ASN A 145 -6.66 10.11 -17.93
N LYS A 146 -7.51 10.90 -18.58
CA LYS A 146 -7.32 11.32 -19.98
C LYS A 146 -5.95 11.97 -20.23
N ASP A 147 -5.49 12.81 -19.31
CA ASP A 147 -4.24 13.54 -19.46
C ASP A 147 -3.02 12.61 -19.36
N ASP A 148 -3.07 11.65 -18.43
CA ASP A 148 -2.03 10.65 -18.23
C ASP A 148 -1.97 9.66 -19.40
N TYR A 149 -3.13 9.30 -19.96
CA TYR A 149 -3.23 8.47 -21.16
C TYR A 149 -2.57 9.15 -22.36
N GLU A 150 -2.94 10.41 -22.66
CA GLU A 150 -2.35 11.15 -23.80
C GLU A 150 -0.86 11.42 -23.59
N THR A 151 -0.43 11.65 -22.36
CA THR A 151 1.00 11.80 -22.02
C THR A 151 1.77 10.52 -22.32
N ALA A 152 1.27 9.36 -21.86
CA ALA A 152 1.91 8.08 -22.09
C ALA A 152 1.94 7.73 -23.59
N LYS A 153 0.83 7.92 -24.29
CA LYS A 153 0.71 7.70 -25.74
C LYS A 153 1.74 8.50 -26.53
N ARG A 154 1.90 9.79 -26.22
CA ARG A 154 2.88 10.66 -26.89
C ARG A 154 4.30 10.12 -26.74
N VAL A 155 4.68 9.74 -25.53
CA VAL A 155 6.02 9.19 -25.25
C VAL A 155 6.28 7.90 -26.02
N VAL A 156 5.28 7.02 -26.14
CA VAL A 156 5.40 5.79 -26.93
C VAL A 156 5.60 6.11 -28.41
N LEU A 157 4.76 6.99 -28.98
CA LEU A 157 4.85 7.37 -30.40
C LEU A 157 6.19 8.06 -30.73
N ASP A 158 6.65 8.98 -29.89
CA ASP A 158 7.93 9.68 -30.07
C ASP A 158 9.11 8.69 -30.09
N ASN A 159 9.06 7.66 -29.24
CA ASN A 159 10.10 6.62 -29.21
C ASN A 159 10.06 5.72 -30.44
N MET A 160 8.87 5.36 -30.94
CA MET A 160 8.73 4.58 -32.17
C MET A 160 9.32 5.32 -33.37
N GLN A 161 9.01 6.61 -33.52
CA GLN A 161 9.55 7.45 -34.59
C GLN A 161 11.08 7.60 -34.54
N ARG A 162 11.67 7.62 -33.33
CA ARG A 162 13.13 7.64 -33.15
C ARG A 162 13.79 6.31 -33.53
N MET A 163 13.11 5.19 -33.32
CA MET A 163 13.60 3.88 -33.73
C MET A 163 13.59 3.75 -35.26
N ASP A 164 12.55 4.24 -35.92
CA ASP A 164 12.45 4.23 -37.39
C ASP A 164 13.54 5.10 -38.05
N SER A 165 13.90 6.23 -37.43
CA SER A 165 14.95 7.13 -37.95
C SER A 165 16.38 6.64 -37.69
N THR A 166 16.58 5.76 -36.71
CA THR A 166 17.89 5.16 -36.40
C THR A 166 18.10 3.78 -37.04
N GLY A 167 17.02 3.08 -37.43
CA GLY A 167 17.04 1.78 -38.10
C GLY A 167 17.38 1.80 -39.60
N SER A 168 17.54 2.98 -40.23
CA SER A 168 17.82 3.10 -41.68
C SER A 168 19.31 2.96 -42.07
N ASN A 169 20.20 2.61 -41.13
CA ASN A 169 21.65 2.42 -41.38
C ASN A 169 22.16 1.05 -40.91
N ILE A 170 21.46 -0.04 -41.24
CA ILE A 170 22.08 -1.38 -41.20
C ILE A 170 22.66 -1.63 -42.60
N PRO A 171 23.99 -1.67 -42.79
CA PRO A 171 24.57 -2.03 -44.07
C PRO A 171 24.20 -3.50 -44.32
N VAL A 172 23.42 -3.75 -45.36
CA VAL A 172 23.24 -5.11 -45.89
C VAL A 172 24.59 -5.53 -46.47
N THR A 173 25.40 -6.25 -45.71
CA THR A 173 26.54 -6.98 -46.27
C THR A 173 25.99 -8.17 -47.03
N SER A 174 25.79 -8.01 -48.34
CA SER A 174 25.54 -9.12 -49.25
C SER A 174 26.71 -10.10 -49.20
N SER A 175 26.41 -11.33 -48.83
CA SER A 175 27.30 -12.50 -48.98
C SER A 175 27.08 -13.14 -50.34
#